data_AF-A0A1C5NR15-F1
#
_entry.id   AF-A0A1C5NR15-F1
#
_cell.length_a   1.000
_cell.length_b   1.000
_cell.length_c   1.000
_cell.angle_alpha   90.00
_cell.angle_beta   90.00
_cell.angle_gamma   90.00
#
_symmetry.space_group_name_H-M   'P 1'
#
loop_
_entity.id
_entity.type
_entity.pdbx_description
1 polymer ?
#
loop_
_entity_poly.entity_id
_entity_poly.type
_entity_poly.pdbx_seq_one_letter_code
_entity_poly.pdbx_strand_id
1 'polypeptide(L)'
;MICPRCGKDNPQGARFCMNCRYLLESEEDFQGDEKNSNLAKVIIGVEAVLLIALAVLFGVIGNSMTKPEKILENYWEAREEGDWNRVYDCLDVSDSEFLTRQMFVNAMRNRAGVDSWSMEGESEEGETKGFTVIYEDTAWDSGKPQEQVTTLVSKGRNWLFFQNWRVTVEDLIVRDVTFYLPAGSQLELNGQEVSMEGVSDENGTIELQVPQLFSGDYQIKVKKEGMETYQTNLTLGTDDQGFEYEVILRPSKKLETELVERSGAALQMILQNALSGKDFGTVSELFSETAIESGEVSEQYNEIKDIRSDGRIEGVTFFEIYELEGELSPDQTGVAGQVFMEMEGQGKKHYVSEFMGVLSQDISEGNLKLSFDFVEENGQWRLNSMPITEEDIRYI
;
A
#
# COMPACT_ATOMS: atom_id res chain seq x y z
N MET A 1 -28.19 -86.68 -16.20
CA MET A 1 -29.39 -86.78 -15.36
C MET A 1 -30.57 -86.22 -16.14
N ILE A 2 -31.64 -86.99 -16.27
CA ILE A 2 -32.79 -86.60 -17.09
C ILE A 2 -33.69 -85.66 -16.27
N CYS A 3 -34.03 -84.51 -16.82
CA CYS A 3 -34.93 -83.56 -16.17
C CYS A 3 -36.33 -84.18 -16.04
N PRO A 4 -36.90 -84.31 -14.83
CA PRO A 4 -38.22 -84.93 -14.64
C PRO A 4 -39.36 -84.10 -15.25
N ARG A 5 -39.13 -82.81 -15.50
CA ARG A 5 -40.14 -81.90 -16.06
C ARG A 5 -40.23 -81.92 -17.57
N CYS A 6 -39.10 -81.99 -18.28
CA CYS A 6 -39.07 -81.87 -19.74
C CYS A 6 -38.39 -83.05 -20.46
N GLY A 7 -37.93 -84.06 -19.73
CA GLY A 7 -37.36 -85.30 -20.27
C GLY A 7 -35.99 -85.15 -20.95
N LYS A 8 -35.36 -83.98 -20.90
CA LYS A 8 -34.06 -83.73 -21.55
C LYS A 8 -32.90 -84.09 -20.63
N ASP A 9 -31.83 -84.63 -21.20
CA ASP A 9 -30.60 -84.95 -20.46
C ASP A 9 -29.84 -83.69 -20.07
N ASN A 10 -29.28 -83.70 -18.86
CA ASN A 10 -28.43 -82.64 -18.32
C ASN A 10 -27.11 -83.26 -17.80
N PRO A 11 -26.00 -82.49 -17.79
CA PRO A 11 -24.74 -82.93 -17.19
C PRO A 11 -24.92 -83.40 -15.73
N GLN A 12 -24.09 -84.33 -15.28
CA GLN A 12 -24.07 -84.70 -13.85
C GLN A 12 -23.64 -83.49 -13.00
N GLY A 13 -24.34 -83.23 -11.89
CA GLY A 13 -24.11 -82.08 -11.00
C GLY A 13 -24.72 -80.74 -11.47
N ALA A 14 -25.54 -80.76 -12.53
CA ALA A 14 -26.24 -79.56 -12.98
C ALA A 14 -27.37 -79.20 -11.99
N ARG A 15 -27.25 -78.06 -11.29
CA ARG A 15 -28.27 -77.55 -10.36
C ARG A 15 -29.61 -77.21 -11.00
N PHE A 16 -29.61 -76.77 -12.27
CA PHE A 16 -30.83 -76.44 -13.00
C PHE A 16 -30.82 -77.09 -14.38
N CYS A 17 -31.99 -77.45 -14.89
CA CYS A 17 -32.14 -77.96 -16.25
C CYS A 17 -31.80 -76.88 -17.26
N MET A 18 -30.83 -77.13 -18.14
CA MET A 18 -30.37 -76.15 -19.12
C MET A 18 -31.43 -75.79 -20.17
N ASN A 19 -32.46 -76.62 -20.34
CA ASN A 19 -33.52 -76.41 -21.32
C ASN A 19 -34.73 -75.66 -20.76
N CYS A 20 -35.18 -76.00 -19.54
CA CYS A 20 -36.43 -75.45 -18.97
C CYS A 20 -36.24 -74.75 -17.61
N ARG A 21 -35.00 -74.65 -17.13
CA ARG A 21 -34.60 -74.04 -15.85
C ARG A 21 -35.23 -74.65 -14.59
N TYR A 22 -35.78 -75.86 -14.69
CA TYR A 22 -36.25 -76.61 -13.52
C TYR A 22 -35.07 -76.96 -12.61
N LEU A 23 -35.16 -76.68 -11.30
CA LEU A 23 -34.14 -77.05 -10.30
C LEU A 23 -34.03 -78.58 -10.20
N LEU A 24 -32.82 -79.11 -10.28
CA LEU A 24 -32.52 -80.54 -10.35
C LEU A 24 -31.93 -81.11 -9.04
N GLU A 25 -31.50 -80.25 -8.10
CA GLU A 25 -30.98 -80.63 -6.78
C GLU A 25 -31.80 -79.97 -5.66
N SER A 26 -32.15 -80.72 -4.62
CA SER A 26 -32.88 -80.24 -3.43
C SER A 26 -31.95 -79.54 -2.43
N GLU A 27 -32.49 -78.55 -1.70
CA GLU A 27 -31.81 -77.50 -0.91
C GLU A 27 -30.88 -77.91 0.25
N GLU A 28 -30.61 -79.18 0.49
CA GLU A 28 -29.79 -79.61 1.64
C GLU A 28 -28.35 -79.87 1.22
N ASP A 29 -27.52 -78.82 1.18
CA ASP A 29 -26.10 -78.84 1.56
C ASP A 29 -25.47 -77.45 1.38
N PHE A 30 -25.56 -76.64 2.43
CA PHE A 30 -24.72 -75.45 2.63
C PHE A 30 -24.28 -75.43 4.10
N GLN A 31 -23.20 -76.15 4.42
CA GLN A 31 -22.46 -75.93 5.66
C GLN A 31 -21.43 -74.81 5.40
N GLY A 32 -21.73 -73.61 5.89
CA GLY A 32 -20.75 -72.52 5.97
C GLY A 32 -19.97 -72.63 7.28
N ASP A 33 -18.64 -72.65 7.19
CA ASP A 33 -17.75 -72.63 8.35
C ASP A 33 -18.02 -71.39 9.23
N GLU A 34 -18.52 -71.65 10.44
CA GLU A 34 -18.74 -70.66 11.48
C GLU A 34 -17.37 -70.21 12.03
N LYS A 35 -16.70 -69.30 11.32
CA LYS A 35 -15.47 -68.65 11.79
C LYS A 35 -15.81 -67.68 12.93
N ASN A 36 -15.95 -68.27 14.11
CA ASN A 36 -15.90 -67.72 15.46
C ASN A 36 -16.25 -66.21 15.60
N SER A 37 -17.54 -65.91 15.66
CA SER A 37 -18.11 -64.57 15.90
C SER A 37 -17.51 -63.85 17.12
N ASN A 38 -16.96 -64.61 18.08
CA ASN A 38 -16.27 -64.09 19.26
C ASN A 38 -14.92 -63.43 18.93
N LEU A 39 -14.18 -63.91 17.92
CA LEU A 39 -12.91 -63.29 17.52
C LEU A 39 -13.15 -61.94 16.85
N ALA A 40 -14.16 -61.84 15.97
CA ALA A 40 -14.55 -60.58 15.34
C ALA A 40 -15.07 -59.55 16.36
N LYS A 41 -15.88 -59.98 17.34
CA LYS A 41 -16.34 -59.12 18.45
C LYS A 41 -15.18 -58.65 19.34
N VAL A 42 -14.18 -59.51 19.58
CA VAL A 42 -12.97 -59.15 20.34
C VAL A 42 -12.10 -58.17 19.55
N ILE A 43 -11.91 -58.37 18.24
CA ILE A 43 -11.15 -57.43 17.39
C ILE A 43 -11.82 -56.05 17.35
N ILE A 44 -13.14 -55.99 17.12
CA ILE A 44 -13.92 -54.74 17.16
C ILE A 44 -13.84 -54.09 18.54
N GLY A 45 -13.90 -54.88 19.62
CA GLY A 45 -13.75 -54.40 20.99
C GLY A 45 -12.36 -53.81 21.27
N VAL A 46 -11.30 -54.47 20.79
CA VAL A 46 -9.90 -53.99 20.96
C VAL A 46 -9.66 -52.72 20.14
N GLU A 47 -10.13 -52.66 18.89
CA GLU A 47 -10.03 -51.46 18.05
C GLU A 47 -10.82 -50.29 18.65
N ALA A 48 -12.02 -50.53 19.18
CA ALA A 48 -12.80 -49.50 19.87
C ALA A 48 -12.08 -48.98 21.12
N VAL A 49 -11.48 -49.86 21.92
CA VAL A 49 -10.68 -49.46 23.10
C VAL A 49 -9.43 -48.66 22.69
N LEU A 50 -8.74 -49.06 21.62
CA LEU A 50 -7.59 -48.31 21.10
C LEU A 50 -7.99 -46.94 20.56
N LEU A 51 -9.09 -46.83 19.82
CA LEU A 51 -9.62 -45.55 19.34
C LEU A 51 -10.01 -44.63 20.50
N ILE A 52 -10.65 -45.17 21.55
CA ILE A 52 -10.98 -44.40 22.76
C ILE A 52 -9.70 -43.94 23.46
N ALA A 53 -8.69 -44.80 23.60
CA ALA A 53 -7.41 -44.43 24.19
C ALA A 53 -6.72 -43.31 23.39
N LEU A 54 -6.70 -43.40 22.06
CA LEU A 54 -6.17 -42.36 21.17
C LEU A 54 -6.99 -41.07 21.26
N ALA A 55 -8.31 -41.14 21.36
CA ALA A 55 -9.17 -39.97 21.53
C ALA A 55 -8.96 -39.29 22.89
N VAL A 56 -8.76 -40.07 23.97
CA VAL A 56 -8.41 -39.55 25.30
C VAL A 56 -7.02 -38.92 25.28
N LEU A 57 -6.03 -39.59 24.67
CA LEU A 57 -4.68 -39.03 24.52
C LEU A 57 -4.70 -37.73 23.70
N PHE A 58 -5.44 -37.71 22.58
CA PHE A 58 -5.65 -36.51 21.78
C PHE A 58 -6.34 -35.40 22.59
N GLY A 59 -7.36 -35.75 23.37
CA GLY A 59 -8.04 -34.83 24.29
C GLY A 59 -7.11 -34.24 25.34
N VAL A 60 -6.27 -35.07 25.99
CA VAL A 60 -5.35 -34.62 27.04
C VAL A 60 -4.23 -33.77 26.46
N ILE A 61 -3.58 -34.24 25.39
CA ILE A 61 -2.47 -33.53 24.74
C ILE A 61 -2.98 -32.23 24.12
N GLY A 62 -4.05 -32.29 23.33
CA GLY A 62 -4.67 -31.13 22.71
C GLY A 62 -5.06 -30.09 23.74
N ASN A 63 -5.76 -30.50 24.81
CA ASN A 63 -6.16 -29.57 25.86
C ASN A 63 -4.97 -28.97 26.62
N SER A 64 -3.87 -29.72 26.79
CA SER A 64 -2.66 -29.19 27.44
C SER A 64 -1.92 -28.17 26.57
N MET A 65 -1.92 -28.35 25.25
CA MET A 65 -1.23 -27.45 24.31
C MET A 65 -2.03 -26.18 24.02
N THR A 66 -3.35 -26.20 24.19
CA THR A 66 -4.24 -25.07 23.92
C THR A 66 -4.67 -24.33 25.18
N LYS A 67 -4.00 -24.56 26.32
CA LYS A 67 -4.27 -23.81 27.54
C LYS A 67 -3.82 -22.36 27.38
N PRO A 68 -4.53 -21.37 27.96
CA PRO A 68 -4.13 -19.97 27.89
C PRO A 68 -2.72 -19.74 28.46
N GLU A 69 -2.35 -20.44 29.55
CA GLU A 69 -1.02 -20.37 30.13
C GLU A 69 0.06 -20.90 29.17
N LYS A 70 -0.27 -21.92 28.36
CA LYS A 70 0.65 -22.45 27.36
C LYS A 70 0.83 -21.51 26.16
N ILE A 71 -0.25 -20.82 25.76
CA ILE A 71 -0.17 -19.78 24.72
C ILE A 71 0.65 -18.58 25.22
N LEU A 72 0.45 -18.16 26.46
CA LEU A 72 1.26 -17.13 27.12
C LEU A 72 2.75 -17.50 27.15
N GLU A 73 3.06 -18.73 27.58
CA GLU A 73 4.42 -19.26 27.62
C GLU A 73 5.05 -19.23 26.22
N ASN A 74 4.36 -19.75 25.20
CA ASN A 74 4.87 -19.72 23.82
C ASN A 74 5.12 -18.29 23.31
N TYR A 75 4.26 -17.33 23.68
CA TYR A 75 4.40 -15.93 23.29
C TYR A 75 5.63 -15.29 23.93
N TRP A 76 5.82 -15.46 25.24
CA TRP A 76 6.95 -14.85 25.96
C TRP A 76 8.29 -15.56 25.70
N GLU A 77 8.30 -16.89 25.53
CA GLU A 77 9.47 -17.62 25.02
C GLU A 77 9.90 -17.10 23.64
N ALA A 78 8.93 -16.86 22.74
CA ALA A 78 9.23 -16.29 21.42
C ALA A 78 9.78 -14.85 21.53
N ARG A 79 9.29 -14.05 22.47
CA ARG A 79 9.86 -12.72 22.76
C ARG A 79 11.26 -12.80 23.33
N GLU A 80 11.54 -13.76 24.20
CA GLU A 80 12.88 -14.01 24.76
C GLU A 80 13.89 -14.40 23.68
N GLU A 81 13.46 -15.26 22.74
CA GLU A 81 14.27 -15.67 21.58
C GLU A 81 14.41 -14.57 20.51
N GLY A 82 13.63 -13.50 20.57
CA GLY A 82 13.53 -12.49 19.51
C GLY A 82 12.89 -13.02 18.22
N ASP A 83 12.14 -14.13 18.28
CA ASP A 83 11.45 -14.73 17.13
C ASP A 83 10.07 -14.08 16.92
N TRP A 84 10.08 -12.93 16.25
CA TRP A 84 8.85 -12.19 15.94
C TRP A 84 7.85 -12.95 15.07
N ASN A 85 8.27 -13.98 14.33
CA ASN A 85 7.33 -14.83 13.60
C ASN A 85 6.50 -15.69 14.55
N ARG A 86 7.16 -16.31 15.53
CA ARG A 86 6.48 -17.09 16.59
C ARG A 86 5.63 -16.21 17.49
N VAL A 87 6.07 -14.98 17.75
CA VAL A 87 5.24 -13.99 18.47
C VAL A 87 3.93 -13.75 17.71
N TYR A 88 4.01 -13.46 16.39
CA TYR A 88 2.83 -13.24 15.55
C TYR A 88 1.88 -14.45 15.53
N ASP A 89 2.40 -15.68 15.59
CA ASP A 89 1.57 -16.90 15.63
C ASP A 89 0.64 -16.97 16.84
N CYS A 90 0.97 -16.26 17.92
CA CYS A 90 0.20 -16.21 19.15
C CYS A 90 -0.84 -15.09 19.18
N LEU A 91 -0.74 -14.11 18.29
CA LEU A 91 -1.56 -12.89 18.31
C LEU A 91 -2.99 -13.11 17.78
N ASP A 92 -3.93 -12.31 18.29
CA ASP A 92 -5.29 -12.13 17.77
C ASP A 92 -5.31 -10.96 16.79
N VAL A 93 -4.90 -11.23 15.55
CA VAL A 93 -4.83 -10.23 14.50
C VAL A 93 -6.07 -10.30 13.62
N SER A 94 -6.72 -9.16 13.38
CA SER A 94 -7.83 -9.07 12.43
C SER A 94 -7.33 -9.21 10.99
N ASP A 95 -8.19 -9.75 10.11
CA ASP A 95 -7.89 -9.80 8.68
C ASP A 95 -7.86 -8.39 8.10
N SER A 96 -6.66 -7.90 7.79
CA SER A 96 -6.38 -6.55 7.31
C SER A 96 -5.08 -6.56 6.51
N GLU A 97 -5.04 -5.83 5.40
CA GLU A 97 -3.82 -5.68 4.60
C GLU A 97 -2.70 -4.97 5.38
N PHE A 98 -3.04 -4.23 6.44
CA PHE A 98 -2.10 -3.47 7.27
C PHE A 98 -1.56 -4.27 8.46
N LEU A 99 -2.21 -5.38 8.81
CA LEU A 99 -1.85 -6.21 9.97
C LEU A 99 -1.30 -7.58 9.55
N THR A 100 -0.53 -7.63 8.47
CA THR A 100 0.08 -8.87 8.00
C THR A 100 1.28 -9.29 8.85
N ARG A 101 1.64 -10.57 8.78
CA ARG A 101 2.86 -11.10 9.40
C ARG A 101 4.11 -10.35 8.94
N GLN A 102 4.21 -10.06 7.64
CA GLN A 102 5.35 -9.32 7.09
C GLN A 102 5.43 -7.92 7.71
N MET A 103 4.30 -7.23 7.83
CA MET A 103 4.25 -5.91 8.46
C MET A 103 4.72 -5.96 9.91
N PHE A 104 4.23 -6.94 10.69
CA PHE A 104 4.62 -7.13 12.08
C PHE A 104 6.12 -7.42 12.25
N VAL A 105 6.64 -8.41 11.53
CA VAL A 105 8.05 -8.82 11.67
C VAL A 105 8.99 -7.69 11.26
N ASN A 106 8.64 -6.93 10.22
CA ASN A 106 9.43 -5.77 9.81
C ASN A 106 9.31 -4.61 10.80
N ALA A 107 8.13 -4.35 11.36
CA ALA A 107 7.93 -3.37 12.43
C ALA A 107 8.80 -3.66 13.66
N MET A 108 8.98 -4.95 13.97
CA MET A 108 9.73 -5.37 15.15
C MET A 108 11.24 -5.60 14.87
N ARG A 109 11.74 -5.35 13.66
CA ARG A 109 13.09 -5.76 13.21
C ARG A 109 14.25 -5.25 14.08
N ASN A 110 14.11 -4.06 14.66
CA ASN A 110 15.11 -3.46 15.53
C ASN A 110 14.72 -3.52 17.01
N ARG A 111 13.55 -4.09 17.33
CA ARG A 111 13.12 -4.29 18.71
C ARG A 111 13.91 -5.47 19.28
N ALA A 112 14.53 -5.26 20.43
CA ALA A 112 15.16 -6.34 21.16
C ALA A 112 14.09 -7.31 21.69
N GLY A 113 14.48 -8.57 21.84
CA GLY A 113 13.75 -9.51 22.67
C GLY A 113 13.81 -9.12 24.15
N VAL A 114 13.24 -9.96 25.00
CA VAL A 114 13.38 -9.79 26.46
C VAL A 114 14.48 -10.71 26.98
N ASP A 115 15.19 -10.31 28.04
CA ASP A 115 16.26 -11.10 28.63
C ASP A 115 15.72 -12.23 29.53
N SER A 116 14.59 -11.98 30.21
CA SER A 116 13.88 -12.97 31.02
C SER A 116 12.45 -12.52 31.30
N TRP A 117 11.60 -13.46 31.71
CA TRP A 117 10.22 -13.17 32.11
C TRP A 117 9.69 -14.15 33.17
N SER A 118 8.71 -13.71 33.96
CA SER A 118 7.95 -14.55 34.90
C SER A 118 6.48 -14.13 34.97
N MET A 119 5.60 -15.10 35.16
CA MET A 119 4.18 -14.86 35.41
C MET A 119 3.92 -14.76 36.92
N GLU A 120 3.41 -13.62 37.38
CA GLU A 120 3.18 -13.33 38.80
C GLU A 120 1.70 -13.37 39.20
N GLY A 121 0.79 -13.21 38.23
CA GLY A 121 -0.64 -13.13 38.50
C GLY A 121 -1.50 -13.49 37.30
N GLU A 122 -2.74 -13.88 37.59
CA GLU A 122 -3.78 -14.19 36.60
C GLU A 122 -5.10 -13.55 37.04
N SER A 123 -5.83 -12.99 36.08
CA SER A 123 -7.21 -12.52 36.19
C SER A 123 -8.07 -13.13 35.08
N GLU A 124 -9.36 -13.28 35.35
CA GLU A 124 -10.33 -13.81 34.38
C GLU A 124 -11.57 -12.92 34.37
N GLU A 125 -11.91 -12.38 33.21
CA GLU A 125 -13.06 -11.51 33.00
C GLU A 125 -13.84 -11.95 31.75
N GLY A 126 -14.91 -12.74 31.94
CA GLY A 126 -15.73 -13.21 30.83
C GLY A 126 -14.97 -14.16 29.91
N GLU A 127 -14.73 -13.76 28.66
CA GLU A 127 -13.99 -14.56 27.66
C GLU A 127 -12.51 -14.18 27.54
N THR A 128 -12.03 -13.28 28.41
CA THR A 128 -10.63 -12.84 28.46
C THR A 128 -9.94 -13.32 29.72
N LYS A 129 -8.63 -13.54 29.60
CA LYS A 129 -7.71 -13.82 30.71
C LYS A 129 -6.56 -12.84 30.67
N GLY A 130 -6.31 -12.14 31.77
CA GLY A 130 -5.17 -11.25 31.93
C GLY A 130 -4.07 -11.95 32.73
N PHE A 131 -2.83 -11.83 32.28
CA PHE A 131 -1.67 -12.36 33.00
C PHE A 131 -0.71 -11.22 33.31
N THR A 132 -0.41 -11.02 34.60
CA THR A 132 0.63 -10.08 35.03
C THR A 132 1.99 -10.75 34.82
N VAL A 133 2.77 -10.19 33.91
CA VAL A 133 4.10 -10.66 33.55
C VAL A 133 5.13 -9.62 33.95
N ILE A 134 6.16 -10.06 34.67
CA ILE A 134 7.35 -9.28 34.94
C ILE A 134 8.41 -9.69 33.92
N TYR A 135 9.03 -8.73 33.24
CA TYR A 135 10.08 -9.00 32.25
C TYR A 135 11.25 -8.02 32.38
N GLU A 136 12.43 -8.45 31.92
CA GLU A 136 13.63 -7.62 31.84
C GLU A 136 13.99 -7.38 30.38
N ASP A 137 14.29 -6.14 30.01
CA ASP A 137 14.84 -5.77 28.71
C ASP A 137 15.93 -4.72 28.94
N THR A 138 17.19 -5.13 28.78
CA THR A 138 18.36 -4.27 29.01
C THR A 138 18.56 -3.18 27.96
N ALA A 139 17.74 -3.14 26.89
CA ALA A 139 17.78 -2.08 25.89
C ALA A 139 17.17 -0.76 26.38
N TRP A 140 16.31 -0.77 27.42
CA TRP A 140 15.73 0.44 28.01
C TRP A 140 16.35 0.73 29.40
N ASP A 141 16.79 1.98 29.56
CA ASP A 141 17.80 2.49 30.51
C ASP A 141 17.50 2.34 32.03
N SER A 142 17.40 1.11 32.58
CA SER A 142 17.61 0.95 34.03
C SER A 142 17.96 -0.45 34.56
N GLY A 143 17.92 -1.52 33.75
CA GLY A 143 18.10 -2.88 34.26
C GLY A 143 17.10 -3.25 35.36
N LYS A 144 15.93 -2.60 35.38
CA LYS A 144 14.84 -2.87 36.32
C LYS A 144 13.77 -3.73 35.64
N PRO A 145 13.24 -4.75 36.34
CA PRO A 145 12.09 -5.49 35.86
C PRO A 145 10.92 -4.55 35.57
N GLN A 146 10.27 -4.77 34.43
CA GLN A 146 9.05 -4.10 33.98
C GLN A 146 7.86 -5.00 34.22
N GLU A 147 6.71 -4.43 34.56
CA GLU A 147 5.45 -5.15 34.74
C GLU A 147 4.49 -4.83 33.60
N GLN A 148 3.91 -5.85 32.96
CA GLN A 148 2.93 -5.72 31.89
C GLN A 148 1.80 -6.74 32.06
N VAL A 149 0.57 -6.34 31.77
CA VAL A 149 -0.56 -7.27 31.70
C VAL A 149 -0.71 -7.75 30.26
N THR A 150 -0.45 -9.03 30.02
CA THR A 150 -0.71 -9.68 28.72
C THR A 150 -2.13 -10.25 28.73
N THR A 151 -2.99 -9.76 27.84
CA THR A 151 -4.39 -10.21 27.76
C THR A 151 -4.56 -11.24 26.66
N LEU A 152 -5.25 -12.34 26.97
CA LEU A 152 -5.62 -13.39 26.02
C LEU A 152 -7.15 -13.43 25.87
N VAL A 153 -7.62 -13.70 24.65
CA VAL A 153 -9.04 -13.86 24.31
C VAL A 153 -9.30 -15.22 23.67
N SER A 154 -10.45 -15.82 23.95
CA SER A 154 -10.87 -17.09 23.36
C SER A 154 -11.58 -16.89 22.01
N LYS A 155 -10.93 -17.25 20.90
CA LYS A 155 -11.47 -17.15 19.53
C LYS A 155 -12.11 -18.48 19.10
N GLY A 156 -13.15 -18.87 19.81
CA GLY A 156 -13.88 -20.11 19.55
C GLY A 156 -13.05 -21.36 19.82
N ARG A 157 -13.30 -22.44 19.05
CA ARG A 157 -12.69 -23.76 19.28
C ARG A 157 -11.99 -24.34 18.06
N ASN A 158 -10.75 -24.78 18.26
CA ASN A 158 -10.05 -25.66 17.33
C ASN A 158 -10.55 -27.11 17.48
N TRP A 159 -10.76 -27.77 16.34
CA TRP A 159 -11.25 -29.15 16.26
C TRP A 159 -12.52 -29.42 17.10
N LEU A 160 -13.40 -28.43 17.30
CA LEU A 160 -14.64 -28.48 18.12
C LEU A 160 -14.47 -28.67 19.64
N PHE A 161 -13.27 -29.03 20.11
CA PHE A 161 -13.04 -29.41 21.51
C PHE A 161 -12.16 -28.44 22.29
N PHE A 162 -11.19 -27.81 21.62
CA PHE A 162 -10.13 -27.06 22.31
C PHE A 162 -10.30 -25.57 22.11
N GLN A 163 -10.31 -24.81 23.19
CA GLN A 163 -10.40 -23.35 23.11
C GLN A 163 -9.18 -22.80 22.36
N ASN A 164 -9.42 -21.87 21.44
CA ASN A 164 -8.37 -21.23 20.65
C ASN A 164 -8.03 -19.87 21.28
N TRP A 165 -7.08 -19.87 22.22
CA TRP A 165 -6.63 -18.65 22.88
C TRP A 165 -5.62 -17.89 22.03
N ARG A 166 -5.71 -16.56 22.05
CA ARG A 166 -4.84 -15.64 21.31
C ARG A 166 -4.52 -14.41 22.15
N VAL A 167 -3.31 -13.88 22.04
CA VAL A 167 -2.86 -12.65 22.72
C VAL A 167 -3.45 -11.45 21.99
N THR A 168 -4.11 -10.55 22.72
CA THR A 168 -4.66 -9.31 22.13
C THR A 168 -3.53 -8.39 21.67
N VAL A 169 -3.80 -7.56 20.66
CA VAL A 169 -2.79 -6.68 20.06
C VAL A 169 -2.89 -5.22 20.50
N GLU A 170 -3.76 -4.88 21.46
CA GLU A 170 -4.05 -3.49 21.84
C GLU A 170 -2.81 -2.69 22.29
N ASP A 171 -1.82 -3.36 22.86
CA ASP A 171 -0.52 -2.83 23.28
C ASP A 171 0.57 -2.91 22.19
N LEU A 172 0.19 -3.28 20.97
CA LEU A 172 1.07 -3.45 19.82
C LEU A 172 0.58 -2.68 18.60
N ILE A 173 -0.49 -1.88 18.71
CA ILE A 173 -1.12 -1.20 17.57
C ILE A 173 -1.17 0.32 17.74
N VAL A 174 -1.14 0.99 16.60
CA VAL A 174 -1.36 2.42 16.43
C VAL A 174 -2.58 2.58 15.53
N ARG A 175 -3.51 3.47 15.89
CA ARG A 175 -4.77 3.68 15.18
C ARG A 175 -4.79 5.02 14.45
N ASP A 176 -5.60 5.05 13.40
CA ASP A 176 -5.96 6.26 12.67
C ASP A 176 -4.73 7.02 12.11
N VAL A 177 -3.80 6.28 11.49
CA VAL A 177 -2.61 6.87 10.86
C VAL A 177 -2.98 7.40 9.47
N THR A 178 -2.62 8.63 9.16
CA THR A 178 -2.95 9.26 7.86
C THR A 178 -1.68 9.57 7.08
N PHE A 179 -1.63 9.14 5.82
CA PHE A 179 -0.57 9.51 4.89
C PHE A 179 -1.11 10.49 3.84
N TYR A 180 -0.49 11.66 3.70
CA TYR A 180 -0.75 12.59 2.61
C TYR A 180 0.28 12.37 1.50
N LEU A 181 -0.19 12.01 0.31
CA LEU A 181 0.64 11.64 -0.82
C LEU A 181 0.28 12.49 -2.04
N PRO A 182 1.23 12.84 -2.92
CA PRO A 182 0.89 13.43 -4.21
C PRO A 182 -0.01 12.49 -5.03
N ALA A 183 -1.00 13.03 -5.72
CA ALA A 183 -1.91 12.24 -6.54
C ALA A 183 -1.16 11.41 -7.60
N GLY A 184 -1.65 10.17 -7.82
CA GLY A 184 -1.02 9.19 -8.71
C GLY A 184 0.17 8.44 -8.11
N SER A 185 0.46 8.63 -6.83
CA SER A 185 1.53 7.90 -6.14
C SER A 185 1.16 6.45 -5.80
N GLN A 186 2.17 5.59 -5.77
CA GLN A 186 2.14 4.24 -5.21
C GLN A 186 2.87 4.24 -3.86
N LEU A 187 2.29 3.62 -2.84
CA LEU A 187 2.90 3.46 -1.51
C LEU A 187 3.25 2.00 -1.25
N GLU A 188 4.46 1.77 -0.75
CA GLU A 188 4.85 0.53 -0.10
C GLU A 188 5.19 0.81 1.37
N LEU A 189 4.61 0.02 2.28
CA LEU A 189 4.97 -0.03 3.68
C LEU A 189 5.67 -1.36 3.96
N ASN A 190 6.90 -1.32 4.44
CA ASN A 190 7.71 -2.53 4.72
C ASN A 190 7.78 -3.51 3.53
N GLY A 191 7.84 -2.96 2.32
CA GLY A 191 7.92 -3.69 1.05
C GLY A 191 6.60 -4.35 0.61
N GLN A 192 5.50 -4.11 1.32
CA GLN A 192 4.16 -4.49 0.90
C GLN A 192 3.47 -3.29 0.25
N GLU A 193 2.99 -3.46 -0.97
CA GLU A 193 2.20 -2.45 -1.67
C GLU A 193 0.86 -2.25 -0.95
N VAL A 194 0.47 -0.99 -0.77
CA VAL A 194 -0.77 -0.60 -0.10
C VAL A 194 -1.82 -0.24 -1.16
N SER A 195 -3.04 -0.75 -0.99
CA SER A 195 -4.14 -0.39 -1.88
C SER A 195 -4.50 1.10 -1.76
N MET A 196 -4.62 1.78 -2.90
CA MET A 196 -5.14 3.15 -3.02
C MET A 196 -6.59 3.17 -3.51
N GLU A 197 -7.28 2.03 -3.49
CA GLU A 197 -8.65 1.94 -3.99
C GLU A 197 -9.61 2.78 -3.14
N GLY A 198 -10.41 3.62 -3.78
CA GLY A 198 -11.40 4.45 -3.11
C GLY A 198 -10.87 5.72 -2.48
N VAL A 199 -9.57 6.02 -2.59
CA VAL A 199 -9.01 7.29 -2.13
C VAL A 199 -9.22 8.38 -3.18
N SER A 200 -9.79 9.51 -2.78
CA SER A 200 -10.02 10.65 -3.66
C SER A 200 -8.80 11.56 -3.74
N ASP A 201 -8.58 12.10 -4.94
CA ASP A 201 -7.68 13.22 -5.18
C ASP A 201 -8.40 14.53 -4.83
N GLU A 202 -7.84 15.27 -3.88
CA GLU A 202 -8.25 16.62 -3.54
C GLU A 202 -7.10 17.57 -3.89
N ASN A 203 -7.23 18.27 -5.03
CA ASN A 203 -6.24 19.21 -5.53
C ASN A 203 -4.82 18.61 -5.55
N GLY A 204 -4.59 17.53 -6.29
CA GLY A 204 -3.26 16.93 -6.48
C GLY A 204 -2.70 16.21 -5.26
N THR A 205 -3.50 16.03 -4.20
CA THR A 205 -3.12 15.34 -2.95
C THR A 205 -4.14 14.26 -2.61
N ILE A 206 -3.65 13.12 -2.17
CA ILE A 206 -4.43 11.95 -1.75
C ILE A 206 -4.24 11.78 -0.24
N GLU A 207 -5.33 11.66 0.49
CA GLU A 207 -5.35 11.36 1.93
C GLU A 207 -5.64 9.86 2.15
N LEU A 208 -4.62 9.09 2.50
CA LEU A 208 -4.78 7.67 2.81
C LEU A 208 -4.89 7.47 4.33
N GLN A 209 -6.09 7.13 4.79
CA GLN A 209 -6.34 6.74 6.18
C GLN A 209 -6.09 5.25 6.39
N VAL A 210 -5.20 4.93 7.33
CA VAL A 210 -4.84 3.58 7.74
C VAL A 210 -5.39 3.33 9.15
N PRO A 211 -6.47 2.52 9.29
CA PRO A 211 -7.16 2.38 10.57
C PRO A 211 -6.29 1.81 11.69
N GLN A 212 -5.40 0.86 11.36
CA GLN A 212 -4.54 0.20 12.32
C GLN A 212 -3.22 -0.23 11.67
N LEU A 213 -2.11 0.05 12.35
CA LEU A 213 -0.77 -0.47 12.08
C LEU A 213 -0.19 -1.09 13.34
N PHE A 214 0.80 -1.98 13.21
CA PHE A 214 1.61 -2.36 14.36
C PHE A 214 2.52 -1.21 14.80
N SER A 215 2.76 -1.03 16.10
CA SER A 215 3.83 -0.15 16.58
C SER A 215 5.20 -0.71 16.18
N GLY A 216 6.14 0.14 15.78
CA GLY A 216 7.49 -0.23 15.42
C GLY A 216 8.02 0.52 14.19
N ASP A 217 8.99 -0.07 13.52
CA ASP A 217 9.72 0.55 12.41
C ASP A 217 9.11 0.24 11.04
N TYR A 218 8.86 1.29 10.27
CA TYR A 218 8.35 1.22 8.92
C TYR A 218 9.37 1.77 7.94
N GLN A 219 9.71 0.97 6.93
CA GLN A 219 10.27 1.50 5.69
C GLN A 219 9.13 1.97 4.81
N ILE A 220 9.08 3.27 4.57
CA ILE A 220 8.15 3.89 3.63
C ILE A 220 8.87 4.03 2.30
N LYS A 221 8.20 3.62 1.22
CA LYS A 221 8.67 3.88 -0.14
C LYS A 221 7.50 4.39 -0.98
N VAL A 222 7.70 5.53 -1.63
CA VAL A 222 6.70 6.14 -2.50
C VAL A 222 7.27 6.31 -3.89
N LYS A 223 6.49 5.90 -4.90
CA LYS A 223 6.84 6.05 -6.32
C LYS A 223 5.75 6.84 -7.02
N LYS A 224 6.17 7.77 -7.86
CA LYS A 224 5.31 8.48 -8.80
C LYS A 224 6.07 8.67 -10.11
N GLU A 225 5.38 8.56 -11.24
CA GLU A 225 6.00 8.81 -12.54
C GLU A 225 6.57 10.23 -12.61
N GLY A 226 7.73 10.40 -13.24
CA GLY A 226 8.43 11.68 -13.32
C GLY A 226 9.19 12.11 -12.05
N MET A 227 8.95 11.45 -10.90
CA MET A 227 9.58 11.77 -9.62
C MET A 227 10.70 10.78 -9.26
N GLU A 228 11.61 11.20 -8.39
CA GLU A 228 12.54 10.30 -7.71
C GLU A 228 11.78 9.35 -6.76
N THR A 229 12.30 8.13 -6.58
CA THR A 229 11.74 7.23 -5.58
C THR A 229 12.03 7.79 -4.19
N TYR A 230 10.97 8.13 -3.47
CA TYR A 230 11.06 8.55 -2.08
C TYR A 230 11.18 7.33 -1.19
N GLN A 231 12.14 7.37 -0.26
CA GLN A 231 12.34 6.28 0.69
C GLN A 231 12.83 6.83 2.04
N THR A 232 12.17 6.44 3.11
CA THR A 232 12.49 6.87 4.48
C THR A 232 12.15 5.78 5.49
N ASN A 233 12.60 5.95 6.73
CA ASN A 233 12.17 5.14 7.86
C ASN A 233 11.34 6.00 8.81
N LEU A 234 10.25 5.43 9.32
CA LEU A 234 9.37 6.01 10.32
C LEU A 234 9.27 5.03 11.49
N THR A 235 9.28 5.51 12.73
CA THR A 235 9.01 4.68 13.92
C THR A 235 7.71 5.17 14.54
N LEU A 236 6.77 4.24 14.78
CA LEU A 236 5.47 4.53 15.38
C LEU A 236 5.37 3.86 16.76
N GLY A 237 5.13 4.65 17.79
CA GLY A 237 4.81 4.20 19.14
C GLY A 237 3.31 4.01 19.35
N THR A 238 2.92 3.22 20.35
CA THR A 238 1.50 3.03 20.72
C THR A 238 0.81 4.32 21.19
N ASP A 239 1.57 5.37 21.47
CA ASP A 239 1.10 6.71 21.80
C ASP A 239 0.85 7.61 20.57
N ASP A 240 1.31 7.22 19.37
CA ASP A 240 1.17 7.96 18.11
C ASP A 240 -0.22 7.76 17.46
N GLN A 241 -1.27 7.71 18.27
CA GLN A 241 -2.65 7.58 17.77
C GLN A 241 -3.04 8.84 16.99
N GLY A 242 -3.61 8.68 15.79
CA GLY A 242 -3.93 9.83 14.94
C GLY A 242 -2.71 10.45 14.24
N PHE A 243 -1.61 9.71 14.10
CA PHE A 243 -0.39 10.23 13.50
C PHE A 243 -0.57 10.59 12.03
N GLU A 244 -0.10 11.77 11.64
CA GLU A 244 -0.18 12.27 10.27
C GLU A 244 1.21 12.37 9.64
N TYR A 245 1.35 11.91 8.40
CA TYR A 245 2.62 11.91 7.67
C TYR A 245 2.46 12.43 6.24
N GLU A 246 3.10 13.55 5.93
CA GLU A 246 3.14 14.12 4.60
C GLU A 246 4.37 13.64 3.82
N VAL A 247 4.15 13.12 2.61
CA VAL A 247 5.22 12.73 1.69
C VAL A 247 5.41 13.78 0.63
N ILE A 248 6.66 14.22 0.50
CA ILE A 248 7.04 15.25 -0.44
C ILE A 248 8.07 14.70 -1.40
N LEU A 249 7.75 14.73 -2.69
CA LEU A 249 8.54 14.11 -3.74
C LEU A 249 9.48 15.12 -4.40
N ARG A 250 10.60 14.61 -4.89
CA ARG A 250 11.53 15.38 -5.71
C ARG A 250 11.35 15.02 -7.17
N PRO A 251 11.29 15.99 -8.08
CA PRO A 251 11.34 15.73 -9.51
C PRO A 251 12.60 14.96 -9.91
N SER A 252 12.46 14.05 -10.86
CA SER A 252 13.63 13.36 -11.44
C SER A 252 14.40 14.27 -12.40
N LYS A 253 15.70 14.04 -12.57
CA LYS A 253 16.52 14.77 -13.56
C LYS A 253 15.99 14.66 -14.99
N LYS A 254 15.31 13.54 -15.30
CA LYS A 254 14.63 13.33 -16.59
C LYS A 254 13.48 14.33 -16.76
N LEU A 255 12.59 14.42 -15.76
CA LEU A 255 11.48 15.37 -15.77
C LEU A 255 11.98 16.81 -15.82
N GLU A 256 13.02 17.15 -15.06
CA GLU A 256 13.65 18.48 -15.11
C GLU A 256 14.09 18.84 -16.54
N THR A 257 14.79 17.93 -17.22
CA THR A 257 15.24 18.16 -18.60
C THR A 257 14.06 18.36 -19.55
N GLU A 258 13.01 17.53 -19.42
CA GLU A 258 11.80 17.63 -20.24
C GLU A 258 11.04 18.96 -20.00
N LEU A 259 10.96 19.43 -18.76
CA LEU A 259 10.29 20.70 -18.43
C LEU A 259 11.11 21.91 -18.88
N VAL A 260 12.43 21.90 -18.76
CA VAL A 260 13.32 22.96 -19.28
C VAL A 260 13.13 23.13 -20.80
N GLU A 261 13.16 22.04 -21.56
CA GLU A 261 12.96 22.08 -23.02
C GLU A 261 11.57 22.60 -23.40
N ARG A 262 10.52 22.10 -22.72
CA ARG A 262 9.14 22.54 -22.93
C ARG A 262 8.94 24.02 -22.61
N SER A 263 9.63 24.52 -21.60
CA SER A 263 9.51 25.90 -21.14
C SER A 263 10.03 26.90 -22.16
N GLY A 264 11.18 26.59 -22.79
CA GLY A 264 11.69 27.40 -23.91
C GLY A 264 10.71 27.45 -25.08
N ALA A 265 10.10 26.32 -25.44
CA ALA A 265 9.09 26.26 -26.51
C ALA A 265 7.81 27.02 -26.15
N ALA A 266 7.34 26.91 -24.91
CA ALA A 266 6.17 27.63 -24.42
C ALA A 266 6.38 29.15 -24.44
N LEU A 267 7.51 29.63 -23.91
CA LEU A 267 7.89 31.05 -23.97
C LEU A 267 7.91 31.57 -25.39
N GLN A 268 8.57 30.84 -26.30
CA GLN A 268 8.65 31.24 -27.71
C GLN A 268 7.26 31.36 -28.33
N MET A 269 6.36 30.41 -28.07
CA MET A 269 5.01 30.41 -28.60
C MET A 269 4.17 31.57 -28.04
N ILE A 270 4.26 31.84 -26.73
CA ILE A 270 3.59 32.96 -26.06
C ILE A 270 4.03 34.29 -26.67
N LEU A 271 5.34 34.55 -26.69
CA LEU A 271 5.89 35.81 -27.19
C LEU A 271 5.59 36.02 -28.68
N GLN A 272 5.77 34.99 -29.51
CA GLN A 272 5.48 35.10 -30.94
C GLN A 272 4.00 35.38 -31.22
N ASN A 273 3.09 34.71 -30.53
CA ASN A 273 1.66 34.91 -30.74
C ASN A 273 1.20 36.28 -30.22
N ALA A 274 1.65 36.68 -29.03
CA ALA A 274 1.30 37.98 -28.43
C ALA A 274 1.84 39.15 -29.26
N LEU A 275 3.14 39.15 -29.60
CA LEU A 275 3.74 40.23 -30.39
C LEU A 275 3.27 40.25 -31.85
N SER A 276 2.74 39.13 -32.36
CA SER A 276 2.02 39.10 -33.66
C SER A 276 0.56 39.56 -33.56
N GLY A 277 0.07 39.91 -32.37
CA GLY A 277 -1.29 40.38 -32.13
C GLY A 277 -2.37 39.29 -32.16
N LYS A 278 -2.01 38.01 -31.99
CA LYS A 278 -2.98 36.91 -31.92
C LYS A 278 -3.66 36.85 -30.56
N ASP A 279 -4.84 36.25 -30.51
CA ASP A 279 -5.61 36.10 -29.26
C ASP A 279 -5.04 35.02 -28.34
N PHE A 280 -5.30 35.16 -27.03
CA PHE A 280 -4.83 34.24 -25.98
C PHE A 280 -5.24 32.78 -26.23
N GLY A 281 -6.40 32.53 -26.85
CA GLY A 281 -6.83 31.17 -27.21
C GLY A 281 -5.86 30.41 -28.12
N THR A 282 -4.87 31.08 -28.72
CA THR A 282 -3.80 30.40 -29.48
C THR A 282 -2.75 29.74 -28.59
N VAL A 283 -2.69 30.09 -27.30
CA VAL A 283 -1.72 29.55 -26.33
C VAL A 283 -2.39 28.99 -25.07
N SER A 284 -3.72 29.08 -24.95
CA SER A 284 -4.45 28.66 -23.75
C SER A 284 -4.22 27.19 -23.39
N GLU A 285 -3.98 26.31 -24.36
CA GLU A 285 -3.69 24.89 -24.11
C GLU A 285 -2.38 24.63 -23.33
N LEU A 286 -1.50 25.63 -23.22
CA LEU A 286 -0.29 25.55 -22.41
C LEU A 286 -0.59 25.66 -20.90
N PHE A 287 -1.73 26.24 -20.54
CA PHE A 287 -2.08 26.58 -19.17
C PHE A 287 -3.04 25.56 -18.55
N SER A 288 -3.05 25.51 -17.21
CA SER A 288 -3.95 24.69 -16.40
C SER A 288 -5.38 25.23 -16.46
N GLU A 289 -6.38 24.37 -16.21
CA GLU A 289 -7.79 24.82 -16.14
C GLU A 289 -7.95 25.90 -15.07
N THR A 290 -7.34 25.68 -13.90
CA THR A 290 -7.36 26.64 -12.78
C THR A 290 -6.77 28.00 -13.16
N ALA A 291 -5.64 28.02 -13.88
CA ALA A 291 -5.02 29.27 -14.33
C ALA A 291 -5.85 30.01 -15.38
N ILE A 292 -6.53 29.27 -16.27
CA ILE A 292 -7.44 29.88 -17.25
C ILE A 292 -8.66 30.48 -16.56
N GLU A 293 -9.24 29.77 -15.59
CA GLU A 293 -10.43 30.23 -14.85
C GLU A 293 -10.18 31.46 -13.99
N SER A 294 -8.96 31.61 -13.44
CA SER A 294 -8.59 32.82 -12.67
C SER A 294 -8.59 34.09 -13.53
N GLY A 295 -8.37 33.95 -14.84
CA GLY A 295 -8.29 35.05 -15.81
C GLY A 295 -6.93 35.76 -15.86
N GLU A 296 -6.09 35.60 -14.83
CA GLU A 296 -4.82 36.33 -14.67
C GLU A 296 -3.85 36.11 -15.83
N VAL A 297 -3.68 34.86 -16.26
CA VAL A 297 -2.80 34.52 -17.40
C VAL A 297 -3.27 35.14 -18.71
N SER A 298 -4.58 35.34 -18.88
CA SER A 298 -5.13 35.98 -20.08
C SER A 298 -4.94 37.50 -20.05
N GLU A 299 -5.01 38.11 -18.87
CA GLU A 299 -4.73 39.54 -18.66
C GLU A 299 -3.26 39.85 -18.95
N GLN A 300 -2.34 39.12 -18.32
CA GLN A 300 -0.88 39.25 -18.53
C GLN A 300 -0.48 38.99 -19.99
N TYR A 301 -1.12 38.04 -20.67
CA TYR A 301 -0.91 37.83 -22.11
C TYR A 301 -1.31 39.07 -22.92
N ASN A 302 -2.44 39.70 -22.59
CA ASN A 302 -2.91 40.88 -23.31
C ASN A 302 -2.04 42.10 -23.04
N GLU A 303 -1.46 42.24 -21.84
CA GLU A 303 -0.46 43.27 -21.53
C GLU A 303 0.78 43.14 -22.45
N ILE A 304 1.33 41.93 -22.61
CA ILE A 304 2.42 41.67 -23.57
C ILE A 304 1.97 41.96 -25.01
N LYS A 305 0.73 41.59 -25.36
CA LYS A 305 0.17 41.87 -26.68
C LYS A 305 0.12 43.37 -26.92
N ASP A 306 -0.25 44.18 -25.93
CA ASP A 306 -0.49 45.62 -26.07
C ASP A 306 0.77 46.45 -26.22
N ILE A 307 1.94 45.92 -25.84
CA ILE A 307 3.22 46.58 -26.08
C ILE A 307 3.78 46.36 -27.50
N ARG A 308 3.09 45.60 -28.35
CA ARG A 308 3.55 45.30 -29.71
C ARG A 308 3.60 46.53 -30.61
N SER A 309 4.54 46.55 -31.54
CA SER A 309 4.65 47.52 -32.63
C SER A 309 4.76 46.82 -33.99
N ASP A 310 4.07 47.37 -35.00
CA ASP A 310 4.22 46.99 -36.40
C ASP A 310 5.37 47.73 -37.11
N GLY A 311 6.17 48.49 -36.35
CA GLY A 311 7.24 49.35 -36.86
C GLY A 311 6.80 50.79 -37.14
N ARG A 312 5.49 51.11 -37.05
CA ARG A 312 4.94 52.44 -37.36
C ARG A 312 4.52 53.24 -36.14
N ILE A 313 4.51 52.61 -34.98
CA ILE A 313 4.23 53.22 -33.67
C ILE A 313 5.30 52.77 -32.67
N GLU A 314 5.41 53.47 -31.55
CA GLU A 314 6.27 53.04 -30.45
C GLU A 314 5.85 51.66 -29.92
N GLY A 315 6.82 50.81 -29.56
CA GLY A 315 6.57 49.49 -28.97
C GLY A 315 7.54 48.40 -29.44
N VAL A 316 7.30 47.17 -28.99
CA VAL A 316 8.16 46.00 -29.23
C VAL A 316 7.79 45.33 -30.55
N THR A 317 8.77 45.19 -31.44
CA THR A 317 8.60 44.54 -32.75
C THR A 317 8.96 43.05 -32.71
N PHE A 318 9.94 42.68 -31.87
CA PHE A 318 10.42 41.31 -31.73
C PHE A 318 11.12 41.15 -30.38
N PHE A 319 10.99 39.97 -29.79
CA PHE A 319 11.69 39.60 -28.56
C PHE A 319 12.18 38.16 -28.70
N GLU A 320 13.47 37.94 -28.45
CA GLU A 320 14.07 36.60 -28.42
C GLU A 320 14.70 36.32 -27.07
N ILE A 321 14.61 35.05 -26.67
CA ILE A 321 15.24 34.50 -25.47
C ILE A 321 16.25 33.45 -25.94
N TYR A 322 17.46 33.50 -25.39
CA TYR A 322 18.53 32.55 -25.68
C TYR A 322 19.36 32.28 -24.44
N GLU A 323 20.20 31.24 -24.50
CA GLU A 323 21.03 30.79 -23.37
C GLU A 323 20.18 30.54 -22.10
N LEU A 324 18.98 29.97 -22.30
CA LEU A 324 18.05 29.66 -21.23
C LEU A 324 18.51 28.38 -20.52
N GLU A 325 18.87 28.52 -19.26
CA GLU A 325 19.20 27.43 -18.35
C GLU A 325 18.19 27.45 -17.20
N GLY A 326 17.77 26.27 -16.74
CA GLY A 326 16.77 26.17 -15.70
C GLY A 326 17.03 25.01 -14.77
N GLU A 327 16.59 25.17 -13.54
CA GLU A 327 16.60 24.14 -12.53
C GLU A 327 15.25 24.10 -11.83
N LEU A 328 14.76 22.89 -11.59
CA LEU A 328 13.61 22.70 -10.74
C LEU A 328 14.01 23.05 -9.31
N SER A 329 13.14 23.77 -8.61
CA SER A 329 13.36 24.08 -7.20
C SER A 329 13.60 22.77 -6.44
N PRO A 330 14.71 22.65 -5.70
CA PRO A 330 14.94 21.49 -4.84
C PRO A 330 13.93 21.42 -3.70
N ASP A 331 13.31 22.57 -3.41
CA ASP A 331 12.31 22.77 -2.38
C ASP A 331 10.95 22.32 -2.91
N GLN A 332 10.81 20.99 -2.98
CA GLN A 332 9.56 20.25 -2.86
C GLN A 332 8.54 20.41 -4.00
N THR A 333 7.83 19.33 -4.32
CA THR A 333 6.47 19.54 -4.83
C THR A 333 5.71 20.26 -3.72
N GLY A 334 5.33 21.52 -3.92
CA GLY A 334 4.46 22.20 -2.97
C GLY A 334 3.14 21.44 -2.80
N VAL A 335 2.36 21.82 -1.77
CA VAL A 335 0.95 21.43 -1.59
C VAL A 335 0.28 21.34 -2.97
N ALA A 336 -0.37 20.23 -3.29
CA ALA A 336 -1.09 19.99 -4.55
C ALA A 336 -0.31 19.49 -5.78
N GLY A 337 0.88 18.89 -5.63
CA GLY A 337 1.58 18.25 -6.76
C GLY A 337 2.13 19.24 -7.79
N GLN A 338 2.34 20.49 -7.36
CA GLN A 338 2.96 21.55 -8.15
C GLN A 338 4.48 21.39 -8.21
N VAL A 339 5.10 21.85 -9.30
CA VAL A 339 6.55 21.86 -9.48
C VAL A 339 6.97 23.26 -9.90
N PHE A 340 7.88 23.86 -9.13
CA PHE A 340 8.44 25.17 -9.41
C PHE A 340 9.77 25.04 -10.14
N MET A 341 9.98 25.87 -11.15
CA MET A 341 11.23 25.97 -11.89
C MET A 341 11.69 27.42 -11.95
N GLU A 342 12.96 27.65 -11.67
CA GLU A 342 13.60 28.92 -11.96
C GLU A 342 14.45 28.76 -13.22
N MET A 343 14.37 29.73 -14.11
CA MET A 343 15.20 29.80 -15.31
C MET A 343 15.90 31.14 -15.40
N GLU A 344 17.16 31.10 -15.81
CA GLU A 344 17.96 32.27 -16.14
C GLU A 344 18.35 32.24 -17.61
N GLY A 345 18.39 33.39 -18.26
CA GLY A 345 18.79 33.49 -19.65
C GLY A 345 19.03 34.93 -20.10
N GLN A 346 19.14 35.11 -21.40
CA GLN A 346 19.30 36.43 -22.02
C GLN A 346 18.05 36.78 -22.84
N GLY A 347 17.58 38.02 -22.69
CA GLY A 347 16.54 38.60 -23.52
C GLY A 347 17.13 39.62 -24.47
N LYS A 348 16.70 39.59 -25.74
CA LYS A 348 16.98 40.65 -26.72
C LYS A 348 15.67 41.20 -27.26
N LYS A 349 15.49 42.50 -27.06
CA LYS A 349 14.31 43.25 -27.49
C LYS A 349 14.65 44.15 -28.67
N HIS A 350 13.88 44.01 -29.75
CA HIS A 350 13.85 44.94 -30.85
C HIS A 350 12.59 45.82 -30.73
N TYR A 351 12.76 47.13 -30.67
CA TYR A 351 11.65 48.04 -30.43
C TYR A 351 11.76 49.31 -31.26
N VAL A 352 10.61 49.98 -31.41
CA VAL A 352 10.53 51.33 -31.96
C VAL A 352 10.37 52.31 -30.80
N SER A 353 11.23 53.32 -30.76
CA SER A 353 11.13 54.45 -29.84
C SER A 353 10.68 55.71 -30.59
N GLU A 354 9.97 56.61 -29.91
CA GLU A 354 9.59 57.91 -30.45
C GLU A 354 10.27 59.02 -29.66
N PHE A 355 11.01 59.88 -30.36
CA PHE A 355 11.58 61.08 -29.76
C PHE A 355 11.38 62.30 -30.66
N MET A 356 10.61 63.27 -30.18
CA MET A 356 10.30 64.52 -30.88
C MET A 356 9.72 64.34 -32.30
N GLY A 357 8.84 63.35 -32.47
CA GLY A 357 8.17 62.97 -33.71
C GLY A 357 9.01 62.09 -34.63
N VAL A 358 10.19 61.63 -34.20
CA VAL A 358 11.07 60.75 -34.98
C VAL A 358 11.00 59.34 -34.40
N LEU A 359 10.60 58.38 -35.23
CA LEU A 359 10.65 56.96 -34.89
C LEU A 359 12.05 56.41 -35.18
N SER A 360 12.63 55.74 -34.19
CA SER A 360 13.92 55.04 -34.30
C SER A 360 13.73 53.56 -34.01
N GLN A 361 14.49 52.70 -34.69
CA GLN A 361 14.57 51.29 -34.38
C GLN A 361 15.78 51.03 -33.50
N ASP A 362 15.53 50.46 -32.32
CA ASP A 362 16.52 50.25 -31.29
C ASP A 362 16.54 48.78 -30.86
N ILE A 363 17.64 48.39 -30.23
CA ILE A 363 17.87 47.05 -29.69
C ILE A 363 18.36 47.21 -28.25
N SER A 364 17.79 46.44 -27.33
CA SER A 364 18.33 46.26 -25.99
C SER A 364 18.50 44.78 -25.66
N GLU A 365 19.48 44.48 -24.82
CA GLU A 365 19.82 43.13 -24.37
C GLU A 365 20.05 43.16 -22.86
N GLY A 366 19.61 42.12 -22.17
CA GLY A 366 19.71 42.03 -20.72
C GLY A 366 19.44 40.63 -20.18
N ASN A 367 19.73 40.47 -18.89
CA ASN A 367 19.50 39.21 -18.19
C ASN A 367 17.99 39.05 -17.90
N LEU A 368 17.49 37.84 -18.06
CA LEU A 368 16.16 37.42 -17.64
C LEU A 368 16.26 36.44 -16.48
N LYS A 369 15.34 36.59 -15.52
CA LYS A 369 15.04 35.61 -14.48
C LYS A 369 13.55 35.31 -14.59
N LEU A 370 13.22 34.07 -14.84
CA LEU A 370 11.86 33.63 -15.11
C LEU A 370 11.48 32.54 -14.11
N SER A 371 10.23 32.57 -13.66
CA SER A 371 9.68 31.56 -12.77
C SER A 371 8.57 30.83 -13.47
N PHE A 372 8.58 29.51 -13.40
CA PHE A 372 7.53 28.65 -13.93
C PHE A 372 6.91 27.88 -12.78
N ASP A 373 5.59 27.90 -12.74
CA ASP A 373 4.79 27.04 -11.88
C ASP A 373 4.08 26.03 -12.78
N PHE A 374 4.32 24.74 -12.53
CA PHE A 374 3.67 23.64 -13.25
C PHE A 374 2.76 22.86 -12.34
N VAL A 375 1.58 22.52 -12.85
CA VAL A 375 0.67 21.54 -12.24
C VAL A 375 0.43 20.39 -13.23
N GLU A 376 0.36 19.18 -12.69
CA GLU A 376 0.02 18.00 -13.48
C GLU A 376 -1.51 17.84 -13.55
N GLU A 377 -2.08 18.00 -14.74
CA GLU A 377 -3.52 17.80 -14.99
C GLU A 377 -3.71 16.74 -16.08
N ASN A 378 -4.50 15.70 -15.79
CA ASN A 378 -4.79 14.61 -16.74
C ASN A 378 -3.52 13.95 -17.34
N GLY A 379 -2.46 13.82 -16.53
CA GLY A 379 -1.17 13.26 -16.94
C GLY A 379 -0.33 14.18 -17.84
N GLN A 380 -0.61 15.48 -17.85
CA GLN A 380 0.15 16.49 -18.58
C GLN A 380 0.54 17.66 -17.66
N TRP A 381 1.82 18.03 -17.69
CA TRP A 381 2.32 19.24 -17.04
C TRP A 381 1.86 20.49 -17.80
N ARG A 382 1.17 21.39 -17.09
CA ARG A 382 0.61 22.64 -17.59
C ARG A 382 1.12 23.81 -16.77
N LEU A 383 1.24 24.97 -17.41
CA LEU A 383 1.61 26.22 -16.74
C LEU A 383 0.46 26.67 -15.84
N ASN A 384 0.77 26.91 -14.57
CA ASN A 384 -0.19 27.39 -13.59
C ASN A 384 -0.14 28.93 -13.44
N SER A 385 0.86 29.57 -14.05
CA SER A 385 1.02 31.03 -14.09
C SER A 385 1.72 31.47 -15.38
N MET A 386 1.70 32.77 -15.69
CA MET A 386 2.44 33.30 -16.83
C MET A 386 3.95 33.35 -16.51
N PRO A 387 4.81 32.73 -17.32
CA PRO A 387 6.24 32.66 -17.03
C PRO A 387 7.05 33.92 -17.38
N ILE A 388 6.44 34.87 -18.09
CA ILE A 388 7.05 36.14 -18.49
C ILE A 388 5.97 37.22 -18.55
N THR A 389 6.28 38.43 -18.11
CA THR A 389 5.34 39.56 -18.05
C THR A 389 5.71 40.68 -19.03
N GLU A 390 4.80 41.65 -19.21
CA GLU A 390 5.10 42.90 -19.91
C GLU A 390 6.30 43.62 -19.26
N GLU A 391 6.36 43.61 -17.93
CA GLU A 391 7.37 44.29 -17.13
C GLU A 391 8.77 43.73 -17.44
N ASP A 392 8.90 42.41 -17.47
CA ASP A 392 10.16 41.72 -17.84
C ASP A 392 10.65 42.17 -19.22
N ILE A 393 9.75 42.27 -20.20
CA ILE A 393 10.10 42.70 -21.56
C ILE A 393 10.51 44.17 -21.58
N ARG A 394 9.83 45.04 -20.82
CA ARG A 394 10.14 46.48 -20.80
C ARG A 394 11.49 46.80 -20.17
N TYR A 395 11.91 46.04 -19.15
CA TYR A 395 13.13 46.32 -18.40
C TYR A 395 14.42 45.68 -18.99
N ILE A 396 14.30 44.85 -20.03
CA ILE A 396 15.40 44.46 -20.91
C ILE A 396 15.86 45.65 -21.77
#